data_AF-A0A7S3F4B1-F1
#
_entry.id   AF-A0A7S3F4B1-F1
#
_cell.length_a   1.000
_cell.length_b   1.000
_cell.length_c   1.000
_cell.angle_alpha   90.00
_cell.angle_beta   90.00
_cell.angle_gamma   90.00
#
_symmetry.space_group_name_H-M   'P 1'
#
loop_
_entity.id
_entity.type
_entity.pdbx_description
1 polymer ?
#
loop_
_entity_poly.entity_id
_entity_poly.type
_entity_poly.pdbx_seq_one_letter_code
_entity_poly.pdbx_strand_id
1 'polypeptide(L)'
;FIDAAQSRFTAEDGVPRLTPKLREALDEVERLSADPRLVLKICLREGDVQFLHSHQTWHARSAFDDGGADGAGQQGQRHLLRLWLSPGCDAWELPHEYAARYGTVRVGAVRGGVRCP
;
A
#
# COMPACT_ATOMS: atom_id res chain seq x y z
N PHE A 1 -2.87 0.61 12.16
CA PHE A 1 -4.20 0.25 11.61
C PHE A 1 -4.80 -0.97 12.28
N ILE A 2 -4.03 -2.06 12.44
CA ILE A 2 -4.53 -3.31 13.03
C ILE A 2 -4.97 -3.11 14.49
N ASP A 3 -4.14 -2.53 15.37
CA ASP A 3 -4.55 -2.29 16.76
C ASP A 3 -5.73 -1.32 16.88
N ALA A 4 -5.77 -0.30 16.02
CA ALA A 4 -6.91 0.63 15.96
C ALA A 4 -8.21 -0.08 15.53
N ALA A 5 -8.14 -1.04 14.61
CA ALA A 5 -9.29 -1.86 14.24
C ALA A 5 -9.69 -2.82 15.37
N GLN A 6 -8.71 -3.40 16.06
CA GLN A 6 -8.96 -4.24 17.24
C GLN A 6 -9.54 -3.45 18.42
N SER A 7 -9.24 -2.16 18.57
CA SER A 7 -9.83 -1.35 19.65
C SER A 7 -11.20 -0.77 19.31
N ARG A 8 -11.48 -0.49 18.02
CA ARG A 8 -12.70 0.20 17.58
C ARG A 8 -13.86 -0.73 17.18
N PHE A 9 -13.55 -1.93 16.71
CA PHE A 9 -14.55 -2.87 16.18
C PHE A 9 -14.49 -4.20 16.90
N THR A 10 -15.58 -4.95 16.86
CA THR A 10 -15.75 -6.25 17.50
C THR A 10 -15.87 -7.38 16.46
N ALA A 11 -16.02 -8.62 16.94
CA ALA A 11 -16.30 -9.75 16.06
C ALA A 11 -17.69 -9.64 15.40
N GLU A 12 -18.65 -9.00 16.08
CA GLU A 12 -20.00 -8.76 15.57
C GLU A 12 -19.98 -7.76 14.39
N ASP A 13 -19.04 -6.82 14.41
CA ASP A 13 -18.75 -5.90 13.28
C ASP A 13 -17.97 -6.58 12.13
N GLY A 14 -17.75 -7.89 12.20
CA GLY A 14 -16.99 -8.65 11.21
C GLY A 14 -15.46 -8.55 11.37
N VAL A 15 -14.96 -8.00 12.47
CA VAL A 15 -13.52 -7.88 12.73
C VAL A 15 -13.06 -8.97 13.71
N PRO A 16 -12.48 -10.09 13.22
CA PRO A 16 -12.06 -11.17 14.09
C PRO A 16 -10.99 -10.71 15.10
N ARG A 17 -11.04 -11.28 16.30
CA ARG A 17 -10.00 -11.04 17.32
C ARG A 17 -8.72 -11.75 16.96
N LEU A 18 -7.60 -11.05 17.10
CA LEU A 18 -6.29 -11.66 16.86
C LEU A 18 -5.99 -12.70 17.94
N THR A 19 -5.66 -13.92 17.50
CA THR A 19 -5.07 -14.91 18.40
C THR A 19 -3.62 -14.51 18.72
N PRO A 20 -3.03 -15.04 19.81
CA PRO A 20 -1.61 -14.79 20.11
C PRO A 20 -0.69 -15.15 18.93
N LYS A 21 -0.95 -16.28 18.27
CA LYS A 21 -0.18 -16.72 17.10
C LYS A 21 -0.30 -15.78 15.90
N LEU A 22 -1.49 -15.21 15.67
CA LEU A 22 -1.67 -14.25 14.57
C LEU A 22 -0.97 -12.92 14.89
N ARG A 23 -0.99 -12.49 16.15
CA ARG A 23 -0.22 -11.32 16.58
C ARG A 23 1.28 -11.52 16.36
N GLU A 24 1.81 -12.64 16.82
CA GLU A 24 3.23 -13.00 16.60
C GLU A 24 3.60 -12.99 15.11
N ALA A 25 2.75 -13.54 14.25
CA ALA A 25 2.99 -13.52 12.81
C ALA A 25 3.00 -12.09 12.22
N LEU A 26 2.11 -11.21 12.69
CA LEU A 26 2.05 -9.81 12.26
C LEU A 26 3.28 -9.02 12.77
N ASP A 27 3.71 -9.28 14.00
CA ASP A 27 4.90 -8.66 14.59
C ASP A 27 6.17 -9.07 13.80
N GLU A 28 6.28 -10.34 13.41
CA GLU A 28 7.39 -10.83 12.59
C GLU A 28 7.38 -10.24 11.18
N VAL A 29 6.20 -10.06 10.61
CA VAL A 29 6.00 -9.37 9.34
C VAL A 29 6.49 -7.91 9.42
N GLU A 30 6.15 -7.19 10.48
CA GLU A 30 6.62 -5.82 10.71
C GLU A 30 8.15 -5.79 10.89
N ARG A 31 8.69 -6.70 11.69
CA ARG A 31 10.14 -6.84 11.91
C ARG A 31 10.90 -7.06 10.61
N LEU A 32 10.44 -7.98 9.75
CA LEU A 32 11.05 -8.26 8.45
C LEU A 32 10.92 -7.06 7.50
N SER A 33 9.78 -6.36 7.52
CA SER A 33 9.56 -5.17 6.70
C SER A 33 10.50 -4.03 7.03
N ALA A 34 11.02 -4.00 8.26
CA ALA A 34 12.01 -3.02 8.72
C ALA A 34 13.47 -3.48 8.52
N ASP A 35 13.71 -4.72 8.07
CA ASP A 35 15.06 -5.27 7.89
C ASP A 35 15.78 -4.54 6.74
N PRO A 36 16.92 -3.87 6.98
CA PRO A 36 17.67 -3.16 5.94
C PRO A 36 18.10 -4.03 4.76
N ARG A 37 18.16 -5.36 4.93
CA ARG A 37 18.49 -6.32 3.86
C ARG A 37 17.33 -6.54 2.89
N LEU A 38 16.09 -6.30 3.33
CA LEU A 38 14.86 -6.45 2.55
C LEU A 38 14.31 -5.10 2.06
N VAL A 39 14.75 -4.00 2.67
CA VAL A 39 14.30 -2.64 2.33
C VAL A 39 15.15 -2.03 1.23
N LEU A 40 14.51 -1.70 0.11
CA LEU A 40 15.10 -0.86 -0.93
C LEU A 40 14.71 0.61 -0.72
N LYS A 41 15.68 1.46 -0.39
CA LYS A 41 15.48 2.91 -0.27
C LYS A 41 15.68 3.59 -1.62
N ILE A 42 14.64 4.29 -2.10
CA ILE A 42 14.65 5.00 -3.38
C ILE A 42 14.36 6.48 -3.13
N CYS A 43 15.23 7.35 -3.65
CA CYS A 43 15.01 8.79 -3.71
C CYS A 43 14.60 9.15 -5.14
N LEU A 44 13.31 9.35 -5.37
CA LEU A 44 12.78 9.73 -6.68
C LEU A 44 13.15 11.17 -7.01
N ARG A 45 13.73 11.36 -8.19
CA ARG A 45 14.04 12.66 -8.79
C ARG A 45 13.03 13.00 -9.88
N GLU A 46 13.04 14.24 -10.34
CA GLU A 46 12.24 14.65 -11.48
C GLU A 46 12.58 13.78 -12.72
N GLY A 47 11.54 13.29 -13.39
CA GLY A 47 11.68 12.38 -14.53
C GLY A 47 11.77 10.89 -14.15
N ASP A 48 12.01 10.54 -12.89
CA ASP A 48 12.04 9.14 -12.47
C ASP A 48 10.64 8.50 -12.52
N VAL A 49 10.57 7.27 -13.03
CA VAL A 49 9.36 6.45 -13.05
C VAL A 49 9.59 5.20 -12.22
N GLN A 50 8.66 4.94 -11.29
CA GLN A 50 8.69 3.75 -10.44
C GLN A 50 7.55 2.79 -10.83
N PHE A 51 7.92 1.58 -11.23
CA PHE A 51 6.98 0.47 -11.40
C PHE A 51 6.99 -0.41 -10.15
N LEU A 52 5.80 -0.69 -9.62
CA LEU A 52 5.62 -1.52 -8.42
C LEU A 52 4.61 -2.62 -8.69
N HIS A 53 4.97 -3.85 -8.35
CA HIS A 53 4.01 -4.95 -8.33
C HIS A 53 3.26 -4.95 -6.99
N SER A 54 2.11 -4.29 -6.93
CA SER A 54 1.39 -3.99 -5.68
C SER A 54 1.00 -5.20 -4.83
N HIS A 55 0.95 -6.40 -5.40
CA HIS A 55 0.62 -7.62 -4.65
C HIS A 55 1.83 -8.33 -4.04
N GLN A 56 3.05 -7.92 -4.38
CA GLN A 56 4.29 -8.55 -3.92
C GLN A 56 5.20 -7.58 -3.17
N THR A 57 5.02 -6.27 -3.40
CA THR A 57 5.90 -5.23 -2.86
C THR A 57 5.13 -4.30 -1.94
N TRP A 58 5.47 -4.33 -0.65
CA TRP A 58 5.08 -3.25 0.25
C TRP A 58 5.96 -2.03 0.02
N HIS A 59 5.33 -0.86 0.11
CA HIS A 59 5.98 0.41 -0.14
C HIS A 59 5.50 1.42 0.90
N ALA A 60 6.44 2.24 1.36
CA ALA A 60 6.21 3.32 2.30
C ALA A 60 7.01 4.54 1.84
N ARG A 61 6.75 5.67 2.51
CA ARG A 61 7.50 6.91 2.30
C ARG A 61 8.00 7.41 3.65
N SER A 62 9.25 7.83 3.71
CA SER A 62 9.80 8.54 4.87
C SER A 62 9.06 9.86 5.13
N ALA A 63 9.23 10.39 6.34
CA ALA A 63 8.84 11.77 6.64
C ALA A 63 9.63 12.75 5.77
N PHE A 64 8.99 13.87 5.43
CA PHE A 64 9.55 14.95 4.61
C PHE A 64 8.85 16.25 4.97
N ASP A 65 9.50 17.38 4.68
CA ASP A 65 8.95 18.73 4.86
C ASP A 65 8.47 19.25 3.50
N ASP A 66 7.26 19.77 3.46
CA ASP A 66 6.62 20.32 2.24
C ASP A 66 6.89 21.83 2.05
N GLY A 67 7.68 22.45 2.94
CA GLY A 67 7.97 23.89 2.92
C GLY A 67 6.79 24.71 3.45
N GLY A 68 6.99 25.42 4.56
CA GLY A 68 5.94 26.14 5.30
C GLY A 68 5.24 27.29 4.57
N ALA A 69 4.27 27.91 5.25
CA ALA A 69 3.35 28.95 4.77
C ALA A 69 4.00 30.30 4.38
N ASP A 70 5.33 30.38 4.37
CA ASP A 70 6.09 31.62 4.27
C ASP A 70 6.32 32.06 2.81
N GLY A 71 5.60 31.46 1.87
CA GLY A 71 5.35 32.06 0.56
C GLY A 71 6.55 32.17 -0.38
N ALA A 72 7.69 31.53 -0.09
CA ALA A 72 8.80 31.39 -1.03
C ALA A 72 8.49 30.32 -2.11
N GLY A 73 7.37 30.50 -2.82
CA GLY A 73 7.01 29.87 -4.08
C GLY A 73 6.49 28.42 -3.98
N GLN A 74 5.43 28.10 -4.71
CA GLN A 74 5.02 26.72 -5.02
C GLN A 74 6.07 25.93 -5.84
N GLN A 75 7.28 26.48 -6.01
CA GLN A 75 8.40 25.86 -6.71
C GLN A 75 9.17 25.02 -5.70
N GLY A 76 9.08 23.69 -5.82
CA GLY A 76 9.83 22.75 -4.98
C GLY A 76 8.97 21.78 -4.16
N GLN A 77 7.64 21.90 -4.21
CA GLN A 77 6.77 20.90 -3.59
C GLN A 77 6.88 19.56 -4.34
N ARG A 78 6.88 18.46 -3.59
CA ARG A 78 6.98 17.11 -4.15
C ARG A 78 5.69 16.73 -4.87
N HIS A 79 5.70 16.79 -6.21
CA HIS A 79 4.58 16.39 -7.04
C HIS A 79 4.82 15.04 -7.71
N LEU A 80 3.91 14.07 -7.51
CA LEU A 80 3.95 12.76 -8.16
C LEU A 80 2.62 12.44 -8.83
N LEU A 81 2.70 11.87 -10.03
CA LEU A 81 1.56 11.24 -10.69
C LEU A 81 1.55 9.75 -10.35
N ARG A 82 0.37 9.22 -10.04
CA ARG A 82 0.17 7.79 -9.73
C ARG A 82 -0.84 7.18 -10.68
N LEU A 83 -0.42 6.14 -11.37
CA LEU A 83 -1.25 5.32 -12.25
C LEU A 83 -1.38 3.91 -11.67
N TRP A 84 -2.51 3.29 -11.93
CA TRP A 84 -2.75 1.87 -11.64
C TRP A 84 -2.89 1.13 -12.95
N LEU A 85 -2.09 0.09 -13.12
CA LEU A 85 -2.02 -0.68 -14.35
C LEU A 85 -2.62 -2.07 -14.11
N SER A 86 -3.43 -2.54 -15.05
CA SER A 86 -3.90 -3.92 -15.11
C SER A 86 -3.38 -4.55 -16.40
N PRO A 87 -2.60 -5.64 -16.34
CA PRO A 87 -2.16 -6.31 -17.55
C PRO A 87 -3.36 -6.85 -18.33
N GLY A 88 -3.37 -6.64 -19.65
CA GLY A 88 -4.45 -7.10 -20.55
C GLY A 88 -4.42 -8.60 -20.82
N CYS A 89 -3.26 -9.23 -20.70
CA CYS A 89 -3.03 -10.67 -20.75
C CYS A 89 -1.94 -11.06 -19.74
N ASP A 90 -1.79 -12.36 -19.48
CA ASP A 90 -0.68 -12.93 -18.68
C ASP A 90 -0.55 -12.37 -17.25
N ALA A 91 -1.66 -11.86 -16.68
CA ALA A 91 -1.70 -11.45 -15.28
C ALA A 91 -1.88 -12.66 -14.36
N TRP A 92 -1.38 -12.55 -13.14
CA TRP A 92 -1.68 -13.54 -12.10
C TRP A 92 -3.15 -13.48 -11.70
N GLU A 93 -3.73 -14.65 -11.44
CA GLU A 93 -5.03 -14.76 -10.81
C GLU A 93 -4.96 -14.18 -9.39
N LEU A 94 -5.92 -13.32 -9.06
CA LEU A 94 -6.03 -12.76 -7.72
C LEU A 94 -7.04 -13.55 -6.89
N PRO A 95 -6.80 -13.74 -5.58
CA PRO A 95 -7.79 -14.30 -4.67
C PRO A 95 -9.11 -13.53 -4.73
N HIS A 96 -10.24 -14.24 -4.60
CA HIS A 96 -11.58 -13.66 -4.76
C HIS A 96 -11.83 -12.47 -3.83
N GLU A 97 -11.27 -12.50 -2.62
CA GLU A 97 -11.37 -11.48 -1.58
C GLU A 97 -10.85 -10.10 -2.06
N TYR A 98 -9.99 -10.09 -3.07
CA TYR A 98 -9.43 -8.86 -3.63
C TYR A 98 -10.49 -8.11 -4.48
N ALA A 99 -11.56 -8.78 -4.91
CA ALA A 99 -12.65 -8.16 -5.66
C ALA A 99 -13.30 -7.00 -4.89
N ALA A 100 -13.39 -7.09 -3.55
CA ALA A 100 -13.93 -6.00 -2.72
C ALA A 100 -13.13 -4.69 -2.88
N ARG A 101 -11.81 -4.79 -3.13
CA ARG A 101 -10.90 -3.64 -3.23
C ARG A 101 -10.69 -3.15 -4.67
N TYR A 102 -10.76 -4.05 -5.65
CA TYR A 102 -10.45 -3.77 -7.06
C TYR A 102 -11.66 -3.88 -8.01
N GLY A 103 -12.83 -4.28 -7.51
CA GLY A 103 -14.07 -4.51 -8.26
C GLY A 103 -14.14 -5.87 -8.96
N THR A 104 -13.06 -6.30 -9.61
CA THR A 104 -12.96 -7.62 -10.26
C THR A 104 -11.57 -8.22 -10.13
N VAL A 105 -11.50 -9.55 -10.09
CA VAL A 105 -10.26 -10.34 -10.06
C VAL A 105 -9.97 -11.06 -11.38
N ARG A 106 -10.86 -10.90 -12.37
CA ARG A 106 -10.73 -11.55 -13.68
C ARG A 106 -9.48 -11.05 -14.41
N VAL A 107 -8.64 -11.98 -14.87
CA VAL A 107 -7.46 -11.68 -15.71
C VAL A 107 -7.89 -10.98 -16.99
N GLY A 108 -7.12 -9.97 -17.42
CA GLY A 108 -7.40 -9.17 -18.61
C GLY A 108 -8.54 -8.16 -18.47
N ALA A 109 -9.24 -8.12 -17.34
CA ALA A 109 -10.15 -7.02 -17.06
C ALA A 109 -9.37 -5.74 -16.71
N VAL A 110 -9.84 -4.59 -17.20
CA VAL A 110 -9.34 -3.29 -16.74
C VAL A 110 -9.74 -3.13 -15.28
N ARG A 111 -8.74 -2.99 -14.41
CA ARG A 111 -8.90 -2.77 -12.97
C ARG A 111 -8.39 -1.37 -12.64
N GLY A 112 -9.13 -0.66 -11.80
CA GLY A 112 -8.66 0.59 -11.23
C GLY A 112 -7.68 0.34 -10.09
N GLY A 113 -7.28 1.43 -9.42
CA GLY A 113 -6.50 1.32 -8.19
C GLY A 113 -7.29 0.82 -7.01
N VAL A 114 -6.58 0.75 -5.87
CA VAL A 114 -7.21 0.54 -4.57
C VAL A 114 -8.28 1.60 -4.36
N ARG A 115 -9.53 1.15 -4.22
CA ARG A 115 -10.62 1.98 -3.71
C ARG A 115 -10.69 1.75 -2.21
N CYS A 116 -10.50 2.81 -1.43
CA CYS A 116 -10.87 2.81 -0.01
C CYS A 116 -12.29 3.41 0.06
N PRO A 117 -13.32 2.61 0.40
CA PRO A 117 -14.64 3.15 0.73
C PRO A 117 -14.58 4.06 1.96
#